data_AF-A0A8C1NT32-F1
#
_entry.id   AF-A0A8C1NT32-F1
#
_cell.length_a   1.000
_cell.length_b   1.000
_cell.length_c   1.000
_cell.angle_alpha   90.00
_cell.angle_beta   90.00
_cell.angle_gamma   90.00
#
_symmetry.space_group_name_H-M   'P 1'
#
loop_
_entity.id
_entity.type
_entity.pdbx_description
1 polymer ?
#
loop_
_entity_poly.entity_id
_entity_poly.type
_entity_poly.pdbx_seq_one_letter_code
_entity_poly.pdbx_strand_id
1 'polypeptide(L)'
;LFACVCVYCAFSGIGLLCLACRNMQRAEAARQALLVSHPTAQATLLHLDVGNMRSVLRAAEEFKQMCNRLDYLYLNAGIMPNPRVDHKAFYKGLFSSNVVCMFATGEGILTQEDKVTPIGLQEVFATNLFGHFLLVKELEPLLCQIDHNSLVIWRSSNNAQRSAFSLDDIQHQKGREPYSSSKYASDLLSLALNCHYNNRFCKGMHGL
;
A
#
# COMPACT_ATOMS: atom_id res chain seq x y z
N LEU A 1 -12.60 -5.11 2.95
CA LEU A 1 -11.55 -4.18 2.48
C LEU A 1 -11.53 -4.15 0.96
N PHE A 2 -11.86 -3.01 0.36
CA PHE A 2 -11.57 -2.72 -1.05
C PHE A 2 -10.06 -2.47 -1.16
N ALA A 3 -9.31 -3.46 -1.61
CA ALA A 3 -7.90 -3.29 -1.90
C ALA A 3 -7.79 -2.83 -3.36
N CYS A 4 -8.03 -1.53 -3.61
CA CYS A 4 -7.74 -0.92 -4.91
C CYS A 4 -6.52 -0.02 -4.77
N VAL A 5 -5.63 -0.08 -5.76
CA VAL A 5 -4.65 0.96 -6.03
C VAL A 5 -5.32 1.89 -7.02
N CYS A 6 -5.49 3.17 -6.66
CA CYS A 6 -6.00 4.16 -7.59
C CYS A 6 -4.81 4.81 -8.27
N VAL A 7 -4.83 4.85 -9.59
CA VAL A 7 -3.78 5.47 -10.39
C VAL A 7 -4.44 6.58 -11.20
N TYR A 8 -3.99 7.82 -11.04
CA TYR A 8 -4.56 8.97 -11.73
C TYR A 8 -3.53 9.58 -12.67
N CYS A 9 -3.94 9.76 -13.92
CA CYS A 9 -3.17 10.42 -14.96
C CYS A 9 -3.96 11.63 -15.46
N ALA A 10 -3.36 12.81 -15.48
CA ALA A 10 -3.89 13.95 -16.19
C ALA A 10 -3.20 14.07 -17.55
N PHE A 11 -3.95 13.88 -18.63
CA PHE A 11 -3.47 14.14 -19.99
C PHE A 11 -4.24 15.33 -20.57
N SER A 12 -3.55 16.43 -20.88
CA SER A 12 -4.13 17.59 -21.59
C SER A 12 -5.42 18.15 -20.97
N GLY A 13 -5.53 18.17 -19.63
CA GLY A 13 -6.69 18.67 -18.89
C GLY A 13 -7.82 17.66 -18.70
N ILE A 14 -7.70 16.44 -19.23
CA ILE A 14 -8.63 15.32 -19.01
C ILE A 14 -7.95 14.31 -18.07
N GLY A 15 -8.55 14.10 -16.90
CA GLY A 15 -8.09 13.11 -15.92
C GLY A 15 -8.61 11.72 -16.24
N LEU A 16 -7.71 10.75 -16.40
CA LEU A 16 -8.02 9.33 -16.46
C LEU A 16 -7.77 8.69 -15.09
N LEU A 17 -8.82 8.11 -14.52
CA LEU A 17 -8.75 7.31 -13.30
C LEU A 17 -8.61 5.83 -13.66
N CYS A 18 -7.48 5.22 -13.35
CA CYS A 18 -7.28 3.78 -13.43
C CYS A 18 -7.55 3.14 -12.06
N LEU A 19 -8.58 2.29 -12.01
CA LEU A 19 -8.94 1.50 -10.84
C LEU A 19 -8.26 0.14 -10.92
N ALA A 20 -7.13 -0.01 -10.23
CA ALA A 20 -6.34 -1.23 -10.22
C ALA A 20 -6.76 -2.13 -9.05
N CYS A 21 -7.39 -3.26 -9.34
CA CYS A 21 -8.14 -4.04 -8.37
C CYS A 21 -8.00 -5.56 -8.63
N ARG A 22 -7.96 -6.37 -7.56
CA ARG A 22 -7.89 -7.84 -7.66
C ARG A 22 -9.22 -8.47 -8.13
N ASN A 23 -10.34 -7.88 -7.72
CA ASN A 23 -11.67 -8.38 -8.05
C ASN A 23 -12.31 -7.48 -9.12
N MET A 24 -12.29 -7.93 -10.37
CA MET A 24 -12.79 -7.15 -11.51
C MET A 24 -14.30 -6.93 -11.50
N GLN A 25 -15.09 -7.84 -10.92
CA GLN A 25 -16.54 -7.64 -10.79
C GLN A 25 -16.85 -6.46 -9.86
N ARG A 26 -16.14 -6.37 -8.72
CA ARG A 26 -16.26 -5.23 -7.80
C ARG A 26 -15.72 -3.94 -8.40
N ALA A 27 -14.64 -4.03 -9.17
CA ALA A 27 -14.07 -2.89 -9.87
C ALA A 27 -15.05 -2.33 -10.92
N GLU A 28 -15.71 -3.21 -11.67
CA GLU A 28 -16.75 -2.83 -12.64
C GLU A 28 -17.95 -2.15 -11.96
N ALA A 29 -18.44 -2.72 -10.85
CA ALA A 29 -19.52 -2.10 -10.08
C ALA A 29 -19.13 -0.71 -9.55
N ALA A 30 -17.89 -0.55 -9.06
CA ALA A 30 -17.37 0.74 -8.60
C ALA A 30 -17.23 1.75 -9.74
N ARG A 31 -16.75 1.31 -10.92
CA ARG A 31 -16.67 2.16 -12.11
C ARG A 31 -18.06 2.63 -12.55
N GLN A 32 -19.03 1.73 -12.59
CA GLN A 32 -20.41 2.07 -12.96
C GLN A 32 -21.00 3.09 -11.99
N ALA A 33 -20.87 2.87 -10.69
CA ALA A 33 -21.32 3.83 -9.68
C ALA A 33 -20.64 5.20 -9.84
N LEU A 34 -19.33 5.22 -10.12
CA LEU A 34 -18.59 6.46 -10.36
C LEU A 34 -19.09 7.22 -11.59
N LEU A 35 -19.34 6.53 -12.70
CA LEU A 35 -19.81 7.12 -13.95
C LEU A 35 -21.27 7.60 -13.86
N VAL A 36 -22.09 6.99 -13.00
CA VAL A 36 -23.43 7.50 -12.69
C VAL A 36 -23.35 8.85 -11.98
N SER A 37 -22.47 8.99 -10.99
CA SER A 37 -22.31 10.24 -10.24
C SER A 37 -21.49 11.30 -10.99
N HIS A 38 -20.59 10.88 -11.88
CA HIS A 38 -19.69 11.75 -12.64
C HIS A 38 -19.65 11.30 -14.11
N PRO A 39 -20.67 11.65 -14.93
CA PRO A 39 -20.79 11.15 -16.30
C PRO A 39 -19.66 11.57 -17.25
N THR A 40 -18.95 12.65 -16.93
CA THR A 40 -17.80 13.14 -17.70
C THR A 40 -16.47 12.54 -17.28
N ALA A 41 -16.43 11.79 -16.17
CA ALA A 41 -15.20 11.18 -15.68
C ALA A 41 -14.74 10.05 -16.63
N GLN A 42 -13.44 9.96 -16.86
CA GLN A 42 -12.86 8.83 -17.55
C GLN A 42 -12.28 7.86 -16.53
N ALA A 43 -12.78 6.63 -16.53
CA ALA A 43 -12.29 5.58 -15.66
C ALA A 43 -11.99 4.31 -16.44
N THR A 44 -10.82 3.74 -16.22
CA THR A 44 -10.41 2.43 -16.76
C THR A 44 -10.16 1.45 -15.61
N LEU A 45 -10.18 0.16 -15.92
CA LEU A 45 -9.92 -0.90 -14.96
C LEU A 45 -8.62 -1.61 -15.30
N LEU A 46 -7.84 -1.92 -14.28
CA LEU A 46 -6.61 -2.70 -14.39
C LEU A 46 -6.66 -3.86 -13.40
N HIS A 47 -6.37 -5.08 -13.85
CA HIS A 47 -6.28 -6.20 -12.93
C HIS A 47 -4.97 -6.13 -12.15
N LEU A 48 -5.06 -6.01 -10.81
CA LEU A 48 -3.89 -5.96 -9.94
C LEU A 48 -4.14 -6.71 -8.63
N ASP A 49 -3.36 -7.76 -8.40
CA ASP A 49 -3.20 -8.38 -7.09
C ASP A 49 -1.80 -8.07 -6.53
N VAL A 50 -1.73 -7.13 -5.59
CA VAL A 50 -0.47 -6.76 -4.93
C VAL A 50 0.12 -7.89 -4.08
N GLY A 51 -0.66 -8.89 -3.68
CA GLY A 51 -0.14 -10.10 -3.02
C GLY A 51 0.57 -11.05 -3.98
N ASN A 52 0.50 -10.82 -5.30
CA ASN A 52 1.07 -11.66 -6.34
C ASN A 52 2.06 -10.85 -7.21
N MET A 53 3.36 -11.08 -7.02
CA MET A 53 4.40 -10.32 -7.72
C MET A 53 4.32 -10.42 -9.25
N ARG A 54 3.87 -11.56 -9.80
CA ARG A 54 3.65 -11.68 -11.25
C ARG A 54 2.49 -10.79 -11.71
N SER A 55 1.42 -10.70 -10.92
CA SER A 55 0.33 -9.77 -11.22
C SER A 55 0.79 -8.32 -11.16
N VAL A 56 1.67 -7.96 -10.21
CA VAL A 56 2.23 -6.61 -10.09
C VAL A 56 3.04 -6.25 -11.33
N LEU A 57 3.98 -7.11 -11.73
CA LEU A 57 4.83 -6.90 -12.90
C LEU A 57 3.99 -6.75 -14.18
N ARG A 58 3.02 -7.65 -14.37
CA ARG A 58 2.11 -7.60 -15.51
C ARG A 58 1.28 -6.31 -15.53
N ALA A 59 0.70 -5.92 -14.39
CA ALA A 59 -0.11 -4.72 -14.29
C ALA A 59 0.72 -3.44 -14.56
N ALA A 60 1.95 -3.38 -14.07
CA ALA A 60 2.84 -2.26 -14.34
C ALA A 60 3.19 -2.14 -15.84
N GLU A 61 3.44 -3.27 -16.50
CA GLU A 61 3.68 -3.30 -17.95
C GLU A 61 2.46 -2.88 -18.75
N GLU A 62 1.28 -3.44 -18.44
CA GLU A 62 0.00 -3.04 -19.05
C GLU A 62 -0.25 -1.54 -18.84
N PHE A 63 0.04 -1.01 -17.65
CA PHE A 63 -0.14 0.41 -17.35
C PHE A 63 0.78 1.32 -18.16
N LYS A 64 2.07 0.98 -18.29
CA LYS A 64 3.04 1.72 -19.12
C LYS A 64 2.65 1.74 -20.60
N GLN A 65 1.93 0.73 -21.08
CA GLN A 65 1.42 0.68 -22.45
C GLN A 65 0.17 1.57 -22.64
N MET A 66 -0.63 1.76 -21.59
CA MET A 66 -1.84 2.60 -21.63
C MET A 66 -1.55 4.08 -21.40
N CYS A 67 -0.58 4.39 -20.54
CA CYS A 67 -0.29 5.74 -20.07
C CYS A 67 1.21 6.04 -20.17
N ASN A 68 1.54 7.21 -20.73
CA ASN A 68 2.92 7.72 -20.82
C ASN A 68 3.32 8.61 -19.63
N ARG A 69 2.39 8.87 -18.70
CA ARG A 69 2.53 9.79 -17.57
C ARG A 69 1.75 9.28 -16.37
N LEU A 70 2.24 9.55 -15.15
CA LEU A 70 1.60 9.16 -13.90
C LEU A 70 1.68 10.29 -12.87
N ASP A 71 0.57 10.99 -12.60
CA ASP A 71 0.57 12.11 -11.66
C ASP A 71 0.33 11.68 -10.21
N TYR A 72 -0.57 10.73 -9.97
CA TYR A 72 -0.85 10.24 -8.60
C TYR A 72 -0.95 8.72 -8.54
N LEU A 73 -0.25 8.15 -7.55
CA LEU A 73 -0.29 6.73 -7.25
C LEU A 73 -0.75 6.51 -5.79
N TYR A 74 -1.95 5.95 -5.61
CA TYR A 74 -2.54 5.68 -4.30
C TYR A 74 -2.35 4.21 -3.91
N LEU A 75 -1.38 3.95 -3.04
CA LEU A 75 -1.07 2.62 -2.52
C LEU A 75 -1.97 2.30 -1.32
N ASN A 76 -3.23 1.99 -1.61
CA ASN A 76 -4.26 1.75 -0.58
C ASN A 76 -4.55 0.25 -0.36
N ALA A 77 -4.17 -0.64 -1.27
CA ALA A 77 -4.40 -2.07 -1.09
C ALA A 77 -3.74 -2.61 0.19
N GLY A 78 -4.41 -3.52 0.89
CA GLY A 78 -3.84 -4.20 2.03
C GLY A 78 -4.77 -5.21 2.66
N ILE A 79 -4.20 -6.19 3.34
CA ILE A 79 -4.90 -7.19 4.14
C ILE A 79 -4.59 -6.99 5.62
N MET A 80 -5.56 -7.36 6.44
CA MET A 80 -5.42 -7.48 7.89
C MET A 80 -5.97 -8.86 8.24
N PRO A 81 -5.15 -9.78 8.76
CA PRO A 81 -5.64 -11.07 9.22
C PRO A 81 -6.67 -10.87 10.34
N ASN A 82 -7.61 -11.80 10.46
CA ASN A 82 -8.65 -11.69 11.48
C ASN A 82 -7.98 -11.75 12.87
N PRO A 83 -8.09 -10.69 13.68
CA PRO A 83 -7.39 -10.65 14.95
C PRO A 83 -8.03 -11.63 15.94
N ARG A 84 -7.21 -12.39 16.65
CA ARG A 84 -7.60 -13.23 17.78
C ARG A 84 -7.25 -12.50 19.06
N VAL A 85 -8.18 -12.45 20.00
CA VAL A 85 -7.97 -11.85 21.32
C VAL A 85 -7.12 -12.81 22.16
N ASP A 86 -5.92 -12.39 22.53
CA ASP A 86 -5.14 -13.06 23.57
C ASP A 86 -5.78 -12.72 24.92
N HIS A 87 -6.60 -13.65 25.43
CA HIS A 87 -7.30 -13.47 26.69
C HIS A 87 -6.35 -13.22 27.87
N LYS A 88 -5.13 -13.79 27.89
CA LYS A 88 -4.17 -13.56 28.97
C LYS A 88 -3.63 -12.13 28.92
N ALA A 89 -3.28 -11.65 27.74
CA ALA A 89 -2.85 -10.27 27.56
C ALA A 89 -4.00 -9.27 27.83
N PHE A 90 -5.23 -9.62 27.45
CA PHE A 90 -6.44 -8.85 27.74
C PHE A 90 -6.65 -8.64 29.24
N TYR A 91 -6.68 -9.74 30.02
CA TYR A 91 -6.85 -9.63 31.47
C TYR A 91 -5.69 -8.87 32.13
N LYS A 92 -4.44 -9.11 31.69
CA LYS A 92 -3.29 -8.39 32.25
C LYS A 92 -3.35 -6.89 31.97
N GLY A 93 -3.77 -6.49 30.78
CA GLY A 93 -3.83 -5.08 30.41
C GLY A 93 -5.06 -4.33 30.95
N LEU A 94 -6.16 -5.03 31.30
CA LEU A 94 -7.26 -4.46 32.08
C LEU A 94 -6.79 -3.88 33.44
N PHE A 95 -5.74 -4.47 34.02
CA PHE A 95 -5.16 -4.02 35.29
C PHE A 95 -3.88 -3.17 35.10
N SER A 96 -3.61 -2.70 33.87
CA SER A 96 -2.44 -1.88 33.54
C SER A 96 -2.82 -0.41 33.33
N SER A 97 -1.87 0.50 33.58
CA SER A 97 -2.03 1.94 33.30
C SER A 97 -2.27 2.27 31.81
N ASN A 98 -1.99 1.31 30.91
CA ASN A 98 -2.13 1.49 29.47
C ASN A 98 -3.48 1.02 28.90
N VAL A 99 -4.48 0.77 29.77
CA VAL A 99 -5.79 0.23 29.39
C VAL A 99 -6.53 1.08 28.34
N VAL A 100 -6.39 2.41 28.39
CA VAL A 100 -7.03 3.31 27.40
C VAL A 100 -6.42 3.17 26.01
N CYS A 101 -5.08 3.10 25.91
CA CYS A 101 -4.39 2.89 24.63
C CYS A 101 -4.72 1.50 24.08
N MET A 102 -4.68 0.50 24.94
CA MET A 102 -5.03 -0.89 24.66
C MET A 102 -6.46 -1.03 24.10
N PHE A 103 -7.46 -0.35 24.67
CA PHE A 103 -8.83 -0.37 24.14
C PHE A 103 -9.00 0.44 22.83
N ALA A 104 -8.21 1.51 22.65
CA ALA A 104 -8.30 2.33 21.45
C ALA A 104 -7.60 1.70 20.23
N THR A 105 -6.49 0.99 20.43
CA THR A 105 -5.65 0.46 19.35
C THR A 105 -5.67 -1.07 19.25
N GLY A 106 -6.09 -1.77 20.31
CA GLY A 106 -5.96 -3.23 20.41
C GLY A 106 -4.52 -3.70 20.65
N GLU A 107 -3.58 -2.79 20.95
CA GLU A 107 -2.17 -3.07 21.16
C GLU A 107 -1.95 -4.15 22.22
N GLY A 108 -1.20 -5.19 21.84
CA GLY A 108 -0.85 -6.31 22.74
C GLY A 108 -2.00 -7.28 23.06
N ILE A 109 -3.25 -6.99 22.68
CA ILE A 109 -4.38 -7.93 22.82
C ILE A 109 -4.58 -8.75 21.55
N LEU A 110 -4.33 -8.15 20.40
CA LEU A 110 -4.69 -8.74 19.11
C LEU A 110 -3.50 -9.52 18.56
N THR A 111 -3.65 -10.84 18.49
CA THR A 111 -2.73 -11.74 17.80
C THR A 111 -3.27 -12.04 16.41
N GLN A 112 -2.40 -12.11 15.41
CA GLN A 112 -2.79 -12.41 14.04
C GLN A 112 -1.93 -13.57 13.54
N GLU A 113 -2.58 -14.61 13.02
CA GLU A 113 -1.90 -15.68 12.28
C GLU A 113 -1.74 -15.24 10.83
N ASP A 114 -0.49 -15.14 10.39
CA ASP A 114 -0.16 -14.87 9.00
C ASP A 114 -0.02 -16.18 8.22
N LYS A 115 -0.36 -16.15 6.93
CA LYS A 115 -0.12 -17.27 6.02
C LYS A 115 1.17 -17.03 5.25
N VAL A 116 1.74 -18.10 4.71
CA VAL A 116 2.90 -18.01 3.82
C VAL A 116 2.42 -18.20 2.39
N THR A 117 2.84 -17.30 1.51
CA THR A 117 2.60 -17.39 0.06
C THR A 117 3.37 -18.59 -0.54
N PRO A 118 3.00 -19.08 -1.74
CA PRO A 118 3.70 -20.21 -2.39
C PRO A 118 5.20 -19.99 -2.63
N ILE A 119 5.64 -18.73 -2.65
CA ILE A 119 7.04 -18.32 -2.83
C ILE A 119 7.78 -18.08 -1.51
N GLY A 120 7.17 -18.40 -0.36
CA GLY A 120 7.81 -18.31 0.95
C GLY A 120 7.75 -16.92 1.60
N LEU A 121 6.96 -15.97 1.09
CA LEU A 121 6.76 -14.67 1.72
C LEU A 121 5.57 -14.67 2.66
N GLN A 122 5.66 -13.93 3.77
CA GLN A 122 4.54 -13.65 4.68
C GLN A 122 3.43 -12.88 3.95
N GLU A 123 2.19 -13.36 3.97
CA GLU A 123 1.08 -12.86 3.12
C GLU A 123 0.78 -11.38 3.41
N VAL A 124 0.81 -10.99 4.69
CA VAL A 124 0.60 -9.59 5.09
C VAL A 124 1.69 -8.69 4.52
N PHE A 125 2.96 -9.08 4.63
CA PHE A 125 4.07 -8.29 4.10
C PHE A 125 4.11 -8.29 2.57
N ALA A 126 3.82 -9.42 1.93
CA ALA A 126 3.70 -9.52 0.49
C ALA A 126 2.67 -8.52 -0.05
N THR A 127 1.51 -8.43 0.59
CA THR A 127 0.40 -7.56 0.15
C THR A 127 0.58 -6.10 0.58
N ASN A 128 0.93 -5.84 1.84
CA ASN A 128 0.92 -4.50 2.42
C ASN A 128 2.20 -3.71 2.13
N LEU A 129 3.31 -4.39 1.84
CA LEU A 129 4.62 -3.78 1.67
C LEU A 129 5.26 -4.11 0.32
N PHE A 130 5.57 -5.39 0.07
CA PHE A 130 6.42 -5.78 -1.06
C PHE A 130 5.77 -5.56 -2.42
N GLY A 131 4.50 -5.92 -2.58
CA GLY A 131 3.78 -5.70 -3.84
C GLY A 131 3.70 -4.22 -4.21
N HIS A 132 3.46 -3.35 -3.23
CA HIS A 132 3.44 -1.90 -3.43
C HIS A 132 4.83 -1.35 -3.76
N PHE A 133 5.86 -1.78 -3.04
CA PHE A 133 7.23 -1.39 -3.34
C PHE A 133 7.65 -1.79 -4.75
N LEU A 134 7.34 -3.03 -5.15
CA LEU A 134 7.61 -3.52 -6.50
C LEU A 134 6.86 -2.69 -7.54
N LEU A 135 5.59 -2.39 -7.30
CA LEU A 135 4.80 -1.54 -8.19
C LEU A 135 5.42 -0.15 -8.37
N VAL A 136 5.87 0.50 -7.28
CA VAL A 136 6.56 1.79 -7.34
C VAL A 136 7.84 1.69 -8.16
N LYS A 137 8.61 0.61 -7.99
CA LYS A 137 9.84 0.38 -8.75
C LYS A 137 9.61 0.17 -10.24
N GLU A 138 8.60 -0.61 -10.61
CA GLU A 138 8.26 -0.83 -12.02
C GLU A 138 7.69 0.42 -12.71
N LEU A 139 7.02 1.28 -11.93
CA LEU A 139 6.47 2.56 -12.41
C LEU A 139 7.44 3.74 -12.26
N GLU A 140 8.66 3.52 -11.76
CA GLU A 140 9.70 4.54 -11.59
C GLU A 140 9.93 5.37 -12.87
N PRO A 141 9.98 4.78 -14.10
CA PRO A 141 10.13 5.56 -15.34
C PRO A 141 8.99 6.55 -15.62
N LEU A 142 7.78 6.30 -15.11
CA LEU A 142 6.65 7.21 -15.24
C LEU A 142 6.58 8.23 -14.09
N LEU A 143 6.99 7.82 -12.89
CA LEU A 143 6.99 8.69 -11.70
C LEU A 143 8.09 9.76 -11.74
N CYS A 144 9.23 9.45 -12.39
CA CYS A 144 10.47 10.22 -12.32
C CYS A 144 10.80 11.00 -13.61
N GLN A 145 9.79 11.50 -14.31
CA GLN A 145 10.02 12.33 -15.51
C GLN A 145 10.34 13.79 -15.14
N ILE A 146 11.14 14.46 -15.97
CA ILE A 146 11.66 15.81 -15.70
C ILE A 146 10.56 16.89 -15.87
N ASP A 147 9.59 16.62 -16.72
CA ASP A 147 8.59 17.59 -17.18
C ASP A 147 7.35 17.66 -16.27
N HIS A 148 7.26 16.81 -15.24
CA HIS A 148 6.15 16.84 -14.31
C HIS A 148 6.45 16.25 -12.93
N ASN A 149 5.60 16.62 -11.97
CA ASN A 149 5.66 16.10 -10.62
C ASN A 149 4.66 14.96 -10.44
N SER A 150 5.13 13.89 -9.82
CA SER A 150 4.32 12.73 -9.45
C SER A 150 4.22 12.63 -7.93
N LEU A 151 3.05 12.24 -7.42
CA LEU A 151 2.80 12.07 -6.00
C LEU A 151 2.42 10.62 -5.70
N VAL A 152 3.23 9.97 -4.85
CA VAL A 152 2.93 8.64 -4.32
C VAL A 152 2.33 8.80 -2.92
N ILE A 153 1.09 8.33 -2.75
CA ILE A 153 0.36 8.37 -1.48
C ILE A 153 0.24 6.94 -0.98
N TRP A 154 0.95 6.62 0.10
CA TRP A 154 0.92 5.29 0.71
C TRP A 154 0.04 5.27 1.97
N ARG A 155 -1.02 4.46 1.96
CA ARG A 155 -1.94 4.39 3.09
C ARG A 155 -1.38 3.57 4.26
N SER A 156 -1.11 4.29 5.35
CA SER A 156 -0.73 3.72 6.65
C SER A 156 -1.95 3.37 7.53
N SER A 157 -1.77 3.29 8.85
CA SER A 157 -2.79 2.99 9.85
C SER A 157 -2.36 3.55 11.22
N ASN A 158 -3.31 3.96 12.08
CA ASN A 158 -3.02 4.30 13.47
C ASN A 158 -2.43 3.11 14.27
N ASN A 159 -2.59 1.89 13.77
CA ASN A 159 -1.95 0.69 14.30
C ASN A 159 -0.49 0.53 13.82
N ALA A 160 0.11 1.47 13.11
CA ALA A 160 1.52 1.40 12.71
C ALA A 160 2.44 1.64 13.91
N GLN A 161 2.87 0.57 14.58
CA GLN A 161 3.64 0.69 15.83
C GLN A 161 5.09 0.26 15.64
N ARG A 162 6.01 1.09 16.16
CA ARG A 162 7.44 0.79 16.18
C ARG A 162 7.76 -0.47 16.97
N SER A 163 7.04 -0.72 18.08
CA SER A 163 7.21 -1.90 18.94
C SER A 163 6.91 -3.21 18.22
N ALA A 164 6.07 -3.18 17.18
CA ALA A 164 5.70 -4.34 16.40
C ALA A 164 6.69 -4.64 15.27
N PHE A 165 7.66 -3.79 14.95
CA PHE A 165 8.57 -4.01 13.81
C PHE A 165 10.01 -4.29 14.25
N SER A 166 10.65 -5.26 13.61
CA SER A 166 12.06 -5.60 13.82
C SER A 166 12.79 -5.68 12.48
N LEU A 167 13.97 -5.07 12.39
CA LEU A 167 14.83 -5.17 11.20
C LEU A 167 15.43 -6.57 11.05
N ASP A 168 15.64 -7.29 12.15
CA ASP A 168 16.14 -8.67 12.16
C ASP A 168 15.05 -9.68 11.72
N ASP A 169 13.79 -9.24 11.66
CA ASP A 169 12.64 -10.00 11.18
C ASP A 169 11.77 -9.12 10.26
N ILE A 170 12.37 -8.70 9.15
CA ILE A 170 11.78 -7.81 8.13
C ILE A 170 10.39 -8.25 7.65
N GLN A 171 10.09 -9.55 7.67
CA GLN A 171 8.80 -10.09 7.23
C GLN A 171 7.84 -10.38 8.39
N HIS A 172 8.29 -10.17 9.63
CA HIS A 172 7.52 -10.45 10.83
C HIS A 172 7.08 -11.92 10.94
N GLN A 173 7.99 -12.85 10.61
CA GLN A 173 7.76 -14.30 10.66
C GLN A 173 7.57 -14.81 12.09
N LYS A 174 8.25 -14.20 13.07
CA LYS A 174 8.26 -14.65 14.47
C LYS A 174 7.34 -13.82 15.37
N GLY A 175 6.85 -12.68 14.88
CA GLY A 175 6.04 -11.74 15.64
C GLY A 175 4.55 -12.07 15.64
N ARG A 176 3.79 -11.39 16.51
CA ARG A 176 2.34 -11.65 16.71
C ARG A 176 1.42 -10.62 16.05
N GLU A 177 1.96 -9.47 15.66
CA GLU A 177 1.23 -8.34 15.08
C GLU A 177 1.69 -7.98 13.64
N PRO A 178 1.64 -8.91 12.67
CA PRO A 178 2.09 -8.71 11.29
C PRO A 178 1.46 -7.50 10.59
N TYR A 179 0.19 -7.18 10.85
CA TYR A 179 -0.45 -5.99 10.27
C TYR A 179 0.20 -4.70 10.76
N SER A 180 0.34 -4.53 12.08
CA SER A 180 0.96 -3.36 12.72
C SER A 180 2.39 -3.17 12.21
N SER A 181 3.16 -4.27 12.22
CA SER A 181 4.53 -4.33 11.69
C SER A 181 4.61 -3.91 10.23
N SER A 182 3.74 -4.44 9.37
CA SER A 182 3.73 -4.09 7.94
C SER A 182 3.41 -2.61 7.68
N LYS A 183 2.57 -1.99 8.53
CA LYS A 183 2.21 -0.58 8.41
C LYS A 183 3.31 0.34 8.90
N TYR A 184 3.98 -0.01 9.99
CA TYR A 184 5.17 0.70 10.41
C TYR A 184 6.31 0.60 9.37
N ALA A 185 6.48 -0.59 8.77
CA ALA A 185 7.43 -0.77 7.67
C ALA A 185 7.08 0.09 6.45
N SER A 186 5.79 0.23 6.11
CA SER A 186 5.37 1.13 5.01
C SER A 186 5.66 2.60 5.31
N ASP A 187 5.52 3.04 6.56
CA ASP A 187 5.85 4.42 6.96
C ASP A 187 7.34 4.70 6.78
N LEU A 188 8.20 3.82 7.32
CA LEU A 188 9.65 3.93 7.16
C LEU A 188 10.06 3.93 5.69
N LEU A 189 9.48 3.04 4.89
CA LEU A 189 9.80 2.93 3.48
C LEU A 189 9.31 4.17 2.71
N SER A 190 8.15 4.72 3.02
CA SER A 190 7.65 5.95 2.40
C SER A 190 8.61 7.13 2.63
N LEU A 191 9.14 7.27 3.85
CA LEU A 191 10.13 8.29 4.18
C LEU A 191 11.44 8.05 3.41
N ALA A 192 11.91 6.81 3.38
CA ALA A 192 13.13 6.43 2.66
C ALA A 192 13.01 6.69 1.16
N LEU A 193 11.88 6.35 0.53
CA LEU A 193 11.60 6.61 -0.88
C LEU A 193 11.52 8.11 -1.16
N ASN A 194 10.84 8.88 -0.30
CA ASN A 194 10.78 10.33 -0.43
C ASN A 194 12.18 10.96 -0.41
N CYS A 195 13.02 10.57 0.56
CA CYS A 195 14.41 11.00 0.61
C CYS A 195 15.20 10.55 -0.63
N HIS A 196 15.02 9.30 -1.07
CA HIS A 196 15.76 8.75 -2.20
C HIS A 196 15.47 9.49 -3.52
N TYR A 197 14.19 9.66 -3.84
CA TYR A 197 13.79 10.31 -5.09
C TYR A 197 14.01 11.81 -5.02
N ASN A 198 13.52 12.49 -3.99
CA ASN A 198 13.63 13.95 -3.93
C ASN A 198 15.08 14.43 -3.75
N ASN A 199 15.94 13.72 -3.02
CA ASN A 199 17.36 14.10 -2.93
C ASN A 199 18.14 13.80 -4.22
N ARG A 200 17.71 12.84 -5.04
CA ARG A 200 18.28 12.62 -6.38
C ARG A 200 17.91 13.75 -7.33
N PHE A 201 16.66 14.24 -7.28
CA PHE A 201 16.22 15.38 -8.10
C PHE A 201 16.85 16.71 -7.64
N CYS A 202 17.02 16.94 -6.34
CA CYS A 202 17.70 18.13 -5.83
C CYS A 202 19.20 18.19 -6.20
N LYS A 203 19.86 17.05 -6.46
CA LYS A 203 21.26 17.04 -6.93
C LYS A 203 21.44 17.40 -8.41
N GLY A 204 20.35 17.51 -9.19
CA GLY A 204 20.37 18.01 -10.56
C GLY A 204 20.37 19.55 -10.70
N MET A 205 20.24 20.29 -9.58
CA MET A 205 20.17 21.76 -9.54
C MET A 205 21.40 22.43 -8.91
N HIS A 206 22.54 21.73 -8.82
CA HIS A 206 23.83 22.33 -8.48
C HIS A 206 24.81 22.19 -9.63
N GLY A 207 24.58 22.99 -10.66
CA GLY A 207 25.40 23.04 -11.86
C GLY A 207 24.86 23.99 -12.91
N LEU A 208 24.54 25.24 -12.52
CA LEU A 208 24.57 26.45 -13.35
C LEU A 208 24.68 27.66 -12.40
#